data_AF-A0A2X1MWI8-F1
#
_entry.id   AF-A0A2X1MWI8-F1
#
_cell.length_a   1.000
_cell.length_b   1.000
_cell.length_c   1.000
_cell.angle_alpha   90.00
_cell.angle_beta   90.00
_cell.angle_gamma   90.00
#
_symmetry.space_group_name_H-M   'P 1'
#
loop_
_entity.id
_entity.type
_entity.pdbx_description
1 polymer ?
#
loop_
_entity_poly.entity_id
_entity_poly.type
_entity_poly.pdbx_seq_one_letter_code
_entity_poly.pdbx_strand_id
1 'polypeptide(L)'
;MLTVACALALWFAGMDAFDAIGHSFATIAIGGFSTHDASIGYFDSPTINTIIAIFLLISGCNYGLHFSLLSGRSLKVYWRDPEFRMFIGVQFTLVVICTLVLWFHNVYSSALMTINQAFFQVVSMATTAGFTTDSIARWPLFLPVLLLCSAFIGGCAGSTGGGLKVIRILLLFKQGNRELKRLVHPNAVYSIKLGNRALPERILEAVWGFFSAYALVFIVSMLAIIATGVDDFSAFASVVATLNNLGPGLGVVADNFTSMNPVAKWILIANMLFGRLEVFTLLVLFTPTFWRE
;
A
#
# COMPACT_ATOMS: atom_id res chain seq x y z
N MET A 1 -8.14 20.66 -4.36
CA MET A 1 -6.92 21.25 -4.97
C MET A 1 -6.09 20.18 -5.66
N LEU A 2 -5.61 19.14 -4.95
CA LEU A 2 -4.81 18.06 -5.57
C LEU A 2 -5.54 17.33 -6.72
N THR A 3 -6.83 17.04 -6.55
CA THR A 3 -7.66 16.42 -7.59
C THR A 3 -7.71 17.24 -8.88
N VAL A 4 -8.01 18.53 -8.77
CA VAL A 4 -8.04 19.46 -9.91
C VAL A 4 -6.66 19.57 -10.59
N ALA A 5 -5.59 19.67 -9.80
CA ALA A 5 -4.24 19.72 -10.34
C ALA A 5 -3.87 18.41 -11.08
N CYS A 6 -4.27 17.26 -10.54
CA CYS A 6 -4.07 15.95 -11.18
C CYS A 6 -4.89 15.84 -12.47
N ALA A 7 -6.17 16.20 -12.46
CA ALA A 7 -7.03 16.19 -13.64
C ALA A 7 -6.47 17.07 -14.77
N LEU A 8 -6.01 18.29 -14.45
CA LEU A 8 -5.41 19.16 -15.46
C LEU A 8 -4.10 18.59 -16.02
N ALA A 9 -3.23 18.05 -15.15
CA ALA A 9 -1.97 17.44 -15.60
C ALA A 9 -2.21 16.24 -16.53
N LEU A 10 -3.20 15.39 -16.21
CA LEU A 10 -3.58 14.24 -17.03
C LEU A 10 -4.21 14.66 -18.36
N TRP A 11 -5.06 15.69 -18.34
CA TRP A 11 -5.65 16.25 -19.55
C TRP A 11 -4.58 16.84 -20.48
N PHE A 12 -3.62 17.60 -19.95
CA PHE A 12 -2.49 18.11 -20.74
C PHE A 12 -1.55 17.01 -21.25
N ALA A 13 -1.52 15.85 -20.59
CA ALA A 13 -0.77 14.69 -21.04
C ALA A 13 -1.48 13.89 -22.16
N GLY A 14 -2.70 14.29 -22.54
CA GLY A 14 -3.44 13.74 -23.68
C GLY A 14 -4.63 12.85 -23.34
N MET A 15 -5.03 12.74 -22.06
CA MET A 15 -6.28 12.05 -21.70
C MET A 15 -7.50 12.88 -22.11
N ASP A 16 -8.59 12.21 -22.50
CA ASP A 16 -9.88 12.88 -22.64
C ASP A 16 -10.33 13.49 -21.31
N ALA A 17 -11.17 14.53 -21.34
CA ALA A 17 -11.59 15.25 -20.14
C ALA A 17 -12.30 14.33 -19.13
N PHE A 18 -13.14 13.39 -19.60
CA PHE A 18 -13.82 12.45 -18.72
C PHE A 18 -12.84 11.49 -18.04
N ASP A 19 -11.91 10.93 -18.83
CA ASP A 19 -10.88 10.03 -18.33
C ASP A 19 -9.94 10.74 -17.35
N ALA A 20 -9.51 11.96 -17.66
CA ALA A 20 -8.62 12.75 -16.81
C ALA A 20 -9.26 13.03 -15.43
N ILE A 21 -10.54 13.41 -15.41
CA ILE A 21 -11.28 13.65 -14.17
C ILE A 21 -11.48 12.34 -13.40
N GLY A 22 -11.95 11.27 -14.05
CA GLY A 22 -12.17 9.96 -13.43
C GLY A 22 -10.89 9.41 -12.80
N HIS A 23 -9.78 9.42 -13.54
CA HIS A 23 -8.48 8.97 -13.04
C HIS A 23 -7.93 9.88 -11.94
N SER A 24 -8.20 11.19 -11.98
CA SER A 24 -7.82 12.09 -10.87
C SER A 24 -8.52 11.71 -9.55
N PHE A 25 -9.78 11.29 -9.60
CA PHE A 25 -10.51 10.88 -8.41
C PHE A 25 -9.93 9.60 -7.83
N ALA A 26 -9.68 8.60 -8.67
CA ALA A 26 -9.08 7.34 -8.26
C ALA A 26 -7.63 7.50 -7.78
N THR A 27 -6.84 8.40 -8.39
CA THR A 27 -5.44 8.65 -8.01
C THR A 27 -5.33 9.30 -6.63
N ILE A 28 -6.06 10.39 -6.39
CA ILE A 28 -5.96 11.10 -5.11
C ILE A 28 -6.59 10.29 -3.96
N ALA A 29 -7.64 9.53 -4.26
CA ALA A 29 -8.26 8.63 -3.28
C ALA A 29 -7.46 7.35 -3.03
N ILE A 30 -6.43 7.05 -3.85
CA ILE A 30 -5.67 5.79 -3.82
C ILE A 30 -6.65 4.60 -3.92
N GLY A 31 -7.47 4.63 -4.97
CA GLY A 31 -8.56 3.66 -5.18
C GLY A 31 -8.38 2.72 -6.36
N GLY A 32 -7.51 3.04 -7.33
CA GLY A 32 -7.16 2.14 -8.43
C GLY A 32 -8.21 1.93 -9.52
N PHE A 33 -9.42 2.47 -9.36
CA PHE A 33 -10.45 2.39 -10.39
C PHE A 33 -10.05 3.16 -11.65
N SER A 34 -10.42 2.61 -12.80
CA SER A 34 -10.20 3.20 -14.12
C SER A 34 -11.48 3.16 -14.94
N THR A 35 -11.57 4.04 -15.92
CA THR A 35 -12.64 4.03 -16.95
C THR A 35 -12.41 2.95 -18.01
N HIS A 36 -11.23 2.32 -18.02
CA HIS A 36 -10.83 1.29 -18.98
C HIS A 36 -10.44 0.00 -18.27
N ASP A 37 -10.74 -1.16 -18.87
CA ASP A 37 -10.44 -2.48 -18.31
C ASP A 37 -8.93 -2.70 -18.11
N ALA A 38 -8.11 -2.18 -19.03
CA ALA A 38 -6.65 -2.25 -18.95
C ALA A 38 -6.03 -1.22 -17.99
N SER A 39 -6.84 -0.51 -17.19
CA SER A 39 -6.38 0.52 -16.27
C SER A 39 -5.55 1.58 -17.05
N ILE A 40 -4.45 2.07 -16.49
CA ILE A 40 -3.54 3.04 -17.12
C ILE A 40 -2.82 2.45 -18.34
N GLY A 41 -2.78 1.11 -18.46
CA GLY A 41 -2.22 0.42 -19.63
C GLY A 41 -2.89 0.81 -20.95
N TYR A 42 -4.16 1.23 -20.91
CA TYR A 42 -4.88 1.71 -22.09
C TYR A 42 -4.20 2.90 -22.79
N PHE A 43 -3.56 3.80 -22.03
CA PHE A 43 -3.01 5.04 -22.58
C PHE A 43 -1.58 4.90 -23.12
N ASP A 44 -0.89 3.81 -22.80
CA ASP A 44 0.49 3.49 -23.21
C ASP A 44 1.46 4.70 -23.23
N SER A 45 1.35 5.55 -22.21
CA SER A 45 2.06 6.83 -22.15
C SER A 45 2.94 6.90 -20.90
N PRO A 46 4.28 6.87 -21.06
CA PRO A 46 5.21 7.02 -19.94
C PRO A 46 4.99 8.30 -19.14
N THR A 47 4.50 9.36 -19.79
CA THR A 47 4.18 10.66 -19.18
C THR A 47 3.01 10.51 -18.21
N ILE A 48 1.93 9.85 -18.61
CA ILE A 48 0.75 9.61 -17.76
C ILE A 48 1.14 8.75 -16.56
N ASN A 49 1.91 7.68 -16.78
CA ASN A 49 2.43 6.83 -15.71
C ASN A 49 3.18 7.66 -14.66
N THR A 50 4.08 8.53 -15.11
CA THR A 50 4.90 9.36 -14.23
C THR A 50 4.05 10.36 -13.45
N ILE A 51 3.06 11.01 -14.10
CA ILE A 51 2.14 11.93 -13.44
C ILE A 51 1.36 11.21 -12.33
N ILE A 52 0.74 10.07 -12.63
CA ILE A 52 -0.04 9.30 -11.66
C ILE A 52 0.85 8.86 -10.50
N ALA A 53 2.03 8.29 -10.77
CA ALA A 53 2.95 7.87 -9.72
C ALA A 53 3.37 9.03 -8.80
N ILE A 54 3.65 10.21 -9.35
CA ILE A 54 3.96 11.39 -8.52
C ILE A 54 2.76 11.79 -7.64
N PHE A 55 1.54 11.84 -8.20
CA PHE A 55 0.34 12.17 -7.43
C PHE A 55 -0.02 11.09 -6.40
N LEU A 56 0.31 9.82 -6.64
CA LEU A 56 0.19 8.75 -5.67
C LEU A 56 1.18 8.90 -4.52
N LEU A 57 2.44 9.25 -4.80
CA LEU A 57 3.41 9.56 -3.74
C LEU A 57 2.94 10.74 -2.89
N ILE A 58 2.41 11.80 -3.51
CA ILE A 58 1.86 12.95 -2.79
C ILE A 58 0.65 12.52 -1.95
N SER A 59 -0.29 11.78 -2.51
CA SER A 59 -1.53 11.37 -1.84
C SER A 59 -1.29 10.32 -0.75
N GLY A 60 -0.25 9.50 -0.91
CA GLY A 60 0.17 8.48 0.05
C GLY A 60 0.87 9.07 1.28
N CYS A 61 1.29 10.34 1.21
CA CYS A 61 1.84 11.07 2.34
C CYS A 61 0.75 11.58 3.30
N ASN A 62 1.15 11.84 4.54
CA ASN A 62 0.26 12.35 5.58
C ASN A 62 -0.29 13.75 5.21
N TYR A 63 -1.62 13.89 5.15
CA TYR A 63 -2.27 15.17 4.82
C TYR A 63 -2.02 16.27 5.86
N GLY A 64 -1.69 15.91 7.11
CA GLY A 64 -1.22 16.87 8.12
C GLY A 64 0.10 17.56 7.75
N LEU A 65 0.99 16.87 7.03
CA LEU A 65 2.22 17.47 6.50
C LEU A 65 1.91 18.45 5.35
N HIS A 66 0.98 18.08 4.46
CA HIS A 66 0.49 18.96 3.39
C HIS A 66 -0.13 20.24 3.95
N PHE A 67 -0.98 20.11 4.97
CA PHE A 67 -1.54 21.27 5.66
C PHE A 67 -0.45 22.15 6.28
N SER A 68 0.54 21.53 6.96
CA SER A 68 1.64 22.28 7.57
C SER A 68 2.48 23.06 6.55
N LEU A 69 2.62 22.56 5.32
CA LEU A 69 3.29 23.29 4.23
C LEU A 69 2.45 24.50 3.80
N LEU A 70 1.14 24.30 3.60
CA LEU A 70 0.21 25.36 3.20
C LEU A 70 0.07 26.47 4.25
N SER A 71 0.25 26.15 5.53
CA SER A 71 0.29 27.15 6.62
C SER A 71 1.58 27.98 6.68
N GLY A 72 2.45 27.93 5.66
CA GLY A 72 3.63 28.78 5.54
C GLY A 72 4.91 28.21 6.16
N ARG A 73 4.95 26.91 6.51
CA ARG A 73 6.22 26.27 6.89
C ARG A 73 7.01 25.87 5.65
N SER A 74 8.33 25.74 5.80
CA SER A 74 9.21 25.31 4.70
C SER A 74 9.05 23.82 4.35
N LEU A 75 9.43 23.43 3.14
CA LEU A 75 9.49 22.03 2.68
C LEU A 75 10.33 21.11 3.57
N LYS A 76 11.21 21.67 4.43
CA LYS A 76 12.01 20.91 5.41
C LYS A 76 11.14 20.15 6.41
N VAL A 77 9.86 20.48 6.56
CA VAL A 77 8.93 19.77 7.46
C VAL A 77 8.79 18.30 7.08
N TYR A 78 8.70 17.97 5.79
CA TYR A 78 8.62 16.58 5.33
C TYR A 78 9.85 15.78 5.73
N TRP A 79 11.05 16.32 5.52
CA TRP A 79 12.29 15.58 5.81
C TRP A 79 12.59 15.45 7.30
N ARG A 80 12.01 16.30 8.15
CA ARG A 80 12.11 16.17 9.61
C ARG A 80 11.25 15.02 10.12
N ASP A 81 10.18 14.70 9.42
CA ASP A 81 9.29 13.63 9.80
C ASP A 81 9.95 12.25 9.55
N PRO A 82 10.06 11.38 10.56
CA PRO A 82 10.65 10.05 10.41
C PRO A 82 9.77 9.09 9.58
N GLU A 83 8.46 9.27 9.56
CA GLU A 83 7.54 8.43 8.79
C GLU A 83 7.68 8.72 7.29
N PHE A 84 7.68 10.00 6.90
CA PHE A 84 7.91 10.40 5.50
C PHE A 84 9.26 9.91 4.96
N ARG A 85 10.33 10.01 5.75
CA ARG A 85 11.65 9.49 5.36
C ARG A 85 11.63 7.98 5.15
N MET A 86 10.93 7.22 6.01
CA MET A 86 10.79 5.79 5.82
C MET A 86 9.95 5.48 4.58
N PHE A 87 8.85 6.19 4.37
CA PHE A 87 7.98 6.02 3.20
C PHE A 87 8.76 6.18 1.89
N ILE A 88 9.45 7.31 1.72
CA ILE A 88 10.26 7.55 0.51
C ILE A 88 11.43 6.57 0.42
N GLY A 89 12.07 6.23 1.54
CA GLY A 89 13.13 5.22 1.57
C GLY A 89 12.67 3.86 1.06
N VAL A 90 11.53 3.36 1.55
CA VAL A 90 10.92 2.10 1.13
C VAL A 90 10.55 2.14 -0.35
N GLN A 91 9.88 3.21 -0.80
CA GLN A 91 9.51 3.37 -2.21
C GLN A 91 10.75 3.35 -3.11
N PHE A 92 11.77 4.14 -2.78
CA PHE A 92 13.01 4.19 -3.55
C PHE A 92 13.72 2.83 -3.59
N THR A 93 13.84 2.15 -2.45
CA THR A 93 14.46 0.80 -2.39
C THR A 93 13.70 -0.19 -3.27
N LEU A 94 12.37 -0.20 -3.22
CA LEU A 94 11.55 -1.09 -4.05
C LEU A 94 11.70 -0.77 -5.54
N VAL A 95 11.74 0.50 -5.93
CA VAL A 95 11.97 0.92 -7.33
C VAL A 95 13.33 0.45 -7.82
N VAL A 96 14.38 0.60 -7.02
CA VAL A 96 15.73 0.15 -7.38
C VAL A 96 15.75 -1.37 -7.55
N ILE A 97 15.20 -2.13 -6.59
CA ILE A 97 15.16 -3.60 -6.67
C ILE A 97 14.38 -4.05 -7.92
N CYS A 98 13.19 -3.48 -8.17
CA CYS A 98 12.37 -3.85 -9.32
C CYS A 98 13.07 -3.52 -10.64
N THR A 99 13.67 -2.34 -10.75
CA THR A 99 14.41 -1.92 -11.94
C THR A 99 15.59 -2.87 -12.22
N LEU A 100 16.37 -3.23 -11.19
CA LEU A 100 17.50 -4.13 -11.33
C LEU A 100 17.07 -5.53 -11.79
N VAL A 101 16.03 -6.10 -11.19
CA VAL A 101 15.53 -7.43 -11.58
C VAL A 101 14.99 -7.42 -13.01
N LEU A 102 14.21 -6.41 -13.39
CA LEU A 102 13.70 -6.28 -14.77
C LEU A 102 14.83 -6.11 -15.78
N TRP A 103 15.89 -5.39 -15.40
CA TRP A 103 17.09 -5.23 -16.22
C TRP A 103 17.81 -6.57 -16.43
N PHE A 104 18.08 -7.31 -15.36
CA PHE A 104 18.78 -8.60 -15.44
C PHE A 104 18.03 -9.64 -16.26
N HIS A 105 16.69 -9.63 -16.20
CA HIS A 105 15.85 -10.53 -16.98
C HIS A 105 15.53 -10.01 -18.40
N ASN A 106 16.07 -8.85 -18.80
CA ASN A 106 15.84 -8.23 -20.12
C ASN A 106 14.36 -8.18 -20.52
N VAL A 107 13.48 -7.83 -19.58
CA VAL A 107 12.02 -7.84 -19.80
C VAL A 107 11.61 -6.78 -20.82
N TYR A 108 12.25 -5.62 -20.80
CA TYR A 108 12.03 -4.54 -21.77
C TYR A 108 13.33 -4.21 -22.50
N SER A 109 13.20 -3.80 -23.75
CA SER A 109 14.33 -3.44 -24.63
C SER A 109 14.97 -2.10 -24.30
N SER A 110 14.22 -1.18 -23.68
CA SER A 110 14.67 0.18 -23.36
C SER A 110 14.83 0.37 -21.85
N ALA A 111 16.00 0.87 -21.45
CA ALA A 111 16.29 1.28 -20.08
C ALA A 111 15.23 2.23 -19.49
N LEU A 112 14.80 3.19 -20.29
CA LEU A 112 13.83 4.21 -19.86
C LEU A 112 12.44 3.59 -19.63
N MET A 113 12.07 2.63 -20.47
CA MET A 113 10.82 1.89 -20.31
C MET A 113 10.85 1.01 -19.05
N THR A 114 11.96 0.32 -18.81
CA THR A 114 12.16 -0.48 -17.58
C THR A 114 11.99 0.38 -16.33
N ILE A 115 12.63 1.56 -16.28
CA ILE A 115 12.52 2.47 -15.14
C ILE A 115 11.09 3.00 -15.00
N ASN A 116 10.44 3.40 -16.11
CA ASN A 116 9.07 3.91 -16.07
C ASN A 116 8.08 2.88 -15.52
N GLN A 117 8.15 1.65 -16.03
CA GLN A 117 7.28 0.55 -15.61
C GLN A 117 7.56 0.13 -14.16
N ALA A 118 8.83 0.02 -13.77
CA ALA A 118 9.21 -0.28 -12.39
C ALA A 118 8.73 0.81 -11.42
N PHE A 119 8.98 2.08 -11.75
CA PHE A 119 8.58 3.22 -10.93
C PHE A 119 7.06 3.26 -10.73
N PHE A 120 6.29 3.14 -11.82
CA PHE A 120 4.84 3.18 -11.77
C PHE A 120 4.25 2.03 -10.94
N GLN A 121 4.63 0.79 -11.26
CA GLN A 121 4.04 -0.39 -10.61
C GLN A 121 4.42 -0.48 -9.13
N VAL A 122 5.67 -0.14 -8.78
CA VAL A 122 6.09 -0.07 -7.38
C VAL A 122 5.28 0.96 -6.62
N VAL A 123 5.22 2.20 -7.11
CA VAL A 123 4.49 3.25 -6.42
C VAL A 123 3.02 2.89 -6.30
N SER A 124 2.40 2.40 -7.38
CA SER A 124 1.00 1.99 -7.40
C SER A 124 0.70 0.89 -6.37
N MET A 125 1.44 -0.21 -6.39
CA MET A 125 1.16 -1.34 -5.49
C MET A 125 1.58 -1.05 -4.04
N ALA A 126 2.76 -0.48 -3.83
CA ALA A 126 3.26 -0.21 -2.48
C ALA A 126 2.48 0.90 -1.77
N THR A 127 1.89 1.86 -2.51
CA THR A 127 0.96 2.84 -1.93
C THR A 127 -0.48 2.33 -1.82
N THR A 128 -0.76 1.07 -2.17
CA THR A 128 -2.10 0.45 -2.20
C THR A 128 -3.08 1.10 -3.18
N ALA A 129 -2.56 1.75 -4.23
CA ALA A 129 -3.41 2.35 -5.26
C ALA A 129 -3.98 1.30 -6.21
N GLY A 130 -3.17 0.34 -6.63
CA GLY A 130 -3.64 -0.79 -7.43
C GLY A 130 -3.86 -0.52 -8.93
N PHE A 131 -3.40 0.61 -9.46
CA PHE A 131 -3.32 0.79 -10.90
C PHE A 131 -2.27 -0.14 -11.52
N THR A 132 -2.62 -0.71 -12.66
CA THR A 132 -1.73 -1.53 -13.50
C THR A 132 -1.55 -0.88 -14.88
N THR A 133 -0.38 -1.08 -15.48
CA THR A 133 -0.04 -0.67 -16.86
C THR A 133 0.22 -1.88 -17.74
N ASP A 134 1.11 -2.74 -17.30
CA ASP A 134 1.44 -4.02 -17.92
C ASP A 134 0.98 -5.17 -17.02
N SER A 135 0.76 -6.33 -17.62
CA SER A 135 0.54 -7.57 -16.90
C SER A 135 1.81 -7.93 -16.13
N ILE A 136 1.80 -7.59 -14.84
CA ILE A 136 2.85 -7.93 -13.87
C ILE A 136 3.06 -9.45 -13.83
N ALA A 137 2.07 -10.25 -14.25
CA ALA A 137 2.18 -11.70 -14.40
C ALA A 137 3.29 -12.15 -15.38
N ARG A 138 3.71 -11.29 -16.32
CA ARG A 138 4.83 -11.58 -17.25
C ARG A 138 6.20 -11.32 -16.63
N TRP A 139 6.26 -10.66 -15.49
CA TRP A 139 7.53 -10.35 -14.83
C TRP A 139 8.07 -11.58 -14.09
N PRO A 140 9.37 -11.61 -13.78
CA PRO A 140 9.93 -12.65 -12.91
C PRO A 140 9.12 -12.75 -11.61
N LEU A 141 8.67 -13.96 -11.25
CA LEU A 141 7.70 -14.21 -10.16
C LEU A 141 8.05 -13.54 -8.82
N PHE A 142 9.34 -13.32 -8.58
CA PHE A 142 9.83 -12.53 -7.45
C PHE A 142 9.18 -11.15 -7.35
N LEU A 143 9.02 -10.42 -8.46
CA LEU A 143 8.50 -9.05 -8.47
C LEU A 143 7.01 -8.95 -8.14
N PRO A 144 6.08 -9.69 -8.80
CA PRO A 144 4.67 -9.68 -8.41
C PRO A 144 4.48 -9.96 -6.91
N VAL A 145 5.16 -10.97 -6.38
CA VAL A 145 5.05 -11.36 -4.97
C VAL A 145 5.66 -10.30 -4.05
N LEU A 146 6.82 -9.74 -4.40
CA LEU A 146 7.44 -8.65 -3.64
C LEU A 146 6.52 -7.42 -3.57
N LEU A 147 5.93 -7.03 -4.70
CA LEU A 147 5.04 -5.87 -4.79
C LEU A 147 3.73 -6.10 -4.03
N LEU A 148 3.17 -7.30 -4.14
CA LEU A 148 2.00 -7.70 -3.37
C LEU A 148 2.28 -7.65 -1.86
N CYS A 149 3.43 -8.17 -1.41
CA CYS A 149 3.85 -8.07 -0.01
C CYS A 149 4.14 -6.62 0.43
N SER A 150 4.62 -5.75 -0.48
CA SER A 150 4.87 -4.35 -0.17
C SER A 150 3.59 -3.57 0.17
N ALA A 151 2.43 -4.03 -0.32
CA ALA A 151 1.12 -3.46 -0.01
C ALA A 151 0.76 -3.52 1.49
N PHE A 152 1.38 -4.44 2.25
CA PHE A 152 1.23 -4.44 3.72
C PHE A 152 1.79 -3.19 4.38
N ILE A 153 2.81 -2.55 3.79
CA ILE A 153 3.37 -1.30 4.31
C ILE A 153 2.40 -0.14 4.04
N GLY A 154 1.95 -0.02 2.79
CA GLY A 154 0.97 0.96 2.36
C GLY A 154 1.44 2.41 2.46
N GLY A 155 0.48 3.32 2.68
CA GLY A 155 0.72 4.76 2.82
C GLY A 155 1.12 5.19 4.24
N CYS A 156 1.42 6.49 4.39
CA CYS A 156 1.60 7.09 5.71
C CYS A 156 0.29 7.12 6.52
N ALA A 157 0.39 7.23 7.84
CA ALA A 157 -0.75 7.53 8.70
C ALA A 157 -1.35 8.89 8.33
N GLY A 158 -2.69 8.99 8.36
CA GLY A 158 -3.39 10.21 7.92
C GLY A 158 -3.36 10.46 6.42
N SER A 159 -3.00 9.45 5.60
CA SER A 159 -3.17 9.43 4.15
C SER A 159 -4.35 8.55 3.70
N THR A 160 -4.67 8.59 2.41
CA THR A 160 -5.77 7.82 1.80
C THR A 160 -5.46 6.34 1.57
N GLY A 161 -4.19 5.94 1.67
CA GLY A 161 -3.75 4.55 1.42
C GLY A 161 -4.21 3.56 2.49
N GLY A 162 -4.17 2.28 2.19
CA GLY A 162 -4.46 1.18 3.11
C GLY A 162 -3.21 0.59 3.77
N GLY A 163 -3.28 -0.70 4.07
CA GLY A 163 -2.23 -1.49 4.72
C GLY A 163 -2.06 -1.21 6.21
N LEU A 164 -0.96 -1.71 6.79
CA LEU A 164 -0.60 -1.50 8.20
C LEU A 164 -0.23 -0.04 8.49
N LYS A 165 0.10 0.74 7.46
CA LYS A 165 0.70 2.08 7.50
C LYS A 165 2.18 2.08 7.85
N VAL A 166 2.91 2.98 7.21
CA VAL A 166 4.37 3.14 7.37
C VAL A 166 4.77 3.33 8.84
N ILE A 167 4.02 4.13 9.61
CA ILE A 167 4.32 4.32 11.04
C ILE A 167 4.33 3.01 11.84
N ARG A 168 3.41 2.07 11.59
CA ARG A 168 3.34 0.82 12.34
C ARG A 168 4.54 -0.05 12.01
N ILE A 169 4.92 -0.13 10.73
CA ILE A 169 6.12 -0.84 10.28
C ILE A 169 7.39 -0.22 10.89
N LEU A 170 7.49 1.11 10.92
CA LEU A 170 8.61 1.82 11.55
C LEU A 170 8.76 1.43 13.03
N LEU A 171 7.63 1.41 13.75
CA LEU A 171 7.60 1.11 15.16
C LEU A 171 7.89 -0.37 15.41
N LEU A 172 7.35 -1.30 14.62
CA LEU A 172 7.68 -2.72 14.70
C LEU A 172 9.18 -2.96 14.48
N PHE A 173 9.78 -2.32 13.48
CA PHE A 173 11.23 -2.43 13.23
C PHE A 173 12.07 -1.90 14.40
N LYS A 174 11.70 -0.73 14.95
CA LYS A 174 12.39 -0.17 16.12
C LYS A 174 12.22 -1.04 17.37
N GLN A 175 11.05 -1.65 17.54
CA GLN A 175 10.76 -2.57 18.64
C GLN A 175 11.58 -3.85 18.52
N GLY A 176 11.59 -4.49 17.35
CA GLY A 176 12.43 -5.67 17.09
C GLY A 176 13.91 -5.40 17.37
N ASN A 177 14.44 -4.27 16.86
CA ASN A 177 15.82 -3.88 17.15
C ASN A 177 16.10 -3.61 18.62
N ARG A 178 15.12 -3.11 19.38
CA ARG A 178 15.24 -2.91 20.83
C ARG A 178 15.34 -4.27 21.54
N GLU A 179 14.47 -5.21 21.19
CA GLU A 179 14.48 -6.53 21.83
C GLU A 179 15.78 -7.29 21.51
N LEU A 180 16.30 -7.21 20.28
CA LEU A 180 17.62 -7.75 19.95
C LEU A 180 18.75 -7.15 20.81
N LYS A 181 18.71 -5.84 21.08
CA LYS A 181 19.71 -5.20 21.96
C LYS A 181 19.57 -5.62 23.42
N ARG A 182 18.34 -5.83 23.90
CA ARG A 182 18.07 -6.33 25.26
C ARG A 182 18.59 -7.75 25.47
N LEU A 183 18.57 -8.59 24.42
CA LEU A 183 19.17 -9.94 24.49
C LEU A 183 20.68 -9.88 24.73
N VAL A 184 21.38 -8.88 24.16
CA VAL A 184 22.83 -8.69 24.36
C VAL A 184 23.13 -7.95 25.67
N HIS A 185 22.31 -6.96 26.04
CA HIS A 185 22.48 -6.14 27.23
C HIS A 185 21.19 -6.06 28.05
N PRO A 186 20.91 -7.08 28.90
CA PRO A 186 19.63 -7.21 29.60
C PRO A 186 19.34 -6.09 30.61
N ASN A 187 20.39 -5.48 31.17
CA ASN A 187 20.25 -4.40 32.15
C ASN A 187 20.14 -3.00 31.51
N ALA A 188 20.24 -2.89 30.18
CA ALA A 188 20.18 -1.61 29.49
C ALA A 188 18.74 -1.14 29.24
N VAL A 189 18.45 0.11 29.61
CA VAL A 189 17.13 0.73 29.38
C VAL A 189 17.12 1.46 28.03
N TYR A 190 16.49 0.83 27.04
CA TYR A 190 16.32 1.39 25.70
C TYR A 190 14.92 1.99 25.51
N SER A 191 14.84 3.29 25.22
CA SER A 191 13.58 3.97 24.85
C SER A 191 13.44 4.07 23.33
N ILE A 192 12.22 3.84 22.83
CA ILE A 192 11.91 4.01 21.41
C ILE A 192 11.44 5.43 21.17
N LYS A 193 12.12 6.12 20.24
CA LYS A 193 11.84 7.52 19.89
C LYS A 193 11.21 7.62 18.51
N LEU A 194 10.22 8.50 18.39
CA LEU A 194 9.68 8.98 17.12
C LEU A 194 10.00 10.47 16.99
N GLY A 195 10.92 10.80 16.07
CA GLY A 195 11.56 12.11 16.05
C GLY A 195 12.31 12.35 17.36
N ASN A 196 11.99 13.44 18.04
CA ASN A 196 12.65 13.84 19.30
C ASN A 196 11.89 13.40 20.56
N ARG A 197 10.76 12.69 20.44
CA ARG A 197 9.93 12.28 21.58
C ARG A 197 10.00 10.78 21.80
N ALA A 198 10.15 10.35 23.07
CA ALA A 198 10.02 8.96 23.46
C ALA A 198 8.52 8.57 23.45
N LEU A 199 8.22 7.38 22.94
CA LEU A 199 6.84 6.88 22.92
C LEU A 199 6.52 6.11 24.20
N PRO A 200 5.33 6.32 24.80
CA PRO A 200 4.80 5.48 25.88
C PRO A 200 4.74 4.00 25.49
N GLU A 201 4.99 3.11 26.46
CA GLU A 201 4.96 1.66 26.22
C GLU A 201 3.59 1.15 25.76
N ARG A 202 2.50 1.74 26.28
CA ARG A 202 1.13 1.43 25.86
C ARG A 202 0.91 1.57 24.34
N ILE A 203 1.57 2.55 23.70
CA ILE A 203 1.48 2.72 22.24
C ILE A 203 2.21 1.58 21.52
N LEU A 204 3.35 1.15 22.05
CA LEU A 204 4.15 0.07 21.48
C LEU A 204 3.42 -1.28 21.58
N GLU A 205 2.79 -1.56 22.74
CA GLU A 205 1.95 -2.73 22.95
C GLU A 205 0.75 -2.75 22.00
N ALA A 206 0.09 -1.60 21.81
CA ALA A 206 -1.03 -1.48 20.87
C ALA A 206 -0.60 -1.80 19.42
N VAL A 207 0.63 -1.46 19.02
CA VAL A 207 1.16 -1.79 17.69
C VAL A 207 1.40 -3.29 17.53
N TRP A 208 1.92 -3.99 18.54
CA TRP A 208 2.04 -5.46 18.52
C TRP A 208 0.68 -6.13 18.46
N GLY A 209 -0.24 -5.71 19.33
CA GLY A 209 -1.61 -6.23 19.33
C GLY A 209 -2.25 -6.05 17.96
N PHE A 210 -2.08 -4.88 17.33
CA PHE A 210 -2.61 -4.61 16.00
C PHE A 210 -2.01 -5.56 14.95
N PHE A 211 -0.68 -5.74 14.95
CA PHE A 211 -0.01 -6.66 14.02
C PHE A 211 -0.48 -8.10 14.21
N SER A 212 -0.62 -8.57 15.46
CA SER A 212 -1.12 -9.91 15.77
C SER A 212 -2.57 -10.11 15.33
N ALA A 213 -3.45 -9.13 15.58
CA ALA A 213 -4.83 -9.18 15.13
C ALA A 213 -4.94 -9.17 13.61
N TYR A 214 -4.12 -8.35 12.95
CA TYR A 214 -4.05 -8.28 11.49
C TYR A 214 -3.61 -9.62 10.87
N ALA A 215 -2.57 -10.26 11.43
CA ALA A 215 -2.13 -11.58 11.02
C ALA A 215 -3.19 -12.67 11.27
N LEU A 216 -3.93 -12.58 12.38
CA LEU A 216 -5.03 -13.50 12.68
C LEU A 216 -6.15 -13.40 11.63
N VAL A 217 -6.61 -12.18 11.32
CA VAL A 217 -7.62 -11.96 10.27
C VAL A 217 -7.12 -12.47 8.93
N PHE A 218 -5.85 -12.20 8.58
CA PHE A 218 -5.24 -12.69 7.36
C PHE A 218 -5.29 -14.23 7.26
N ILE A 219 -4.84 -14.94 8.30
CA ILE A 219 -4.80 -16.41 8.31
C ILE A 219 -6.21 -17.00 8.26
N VAL A 220 -7.14 -16.48 9.07
CA VAL A 220 -8.53 -16.97 9.11
C VAL A 220 -9.20 -16.76 7.75
N SER A 221 -9.05 -15.59 7.14
CA SER A 221 -9.63 -15.31 5.82
C SER A 221 -9.01 -16.15 4.72
N MET A 222 -7.69 -16.39 4.76
CA MET A 222 -7.00 -17.26 3.79
C MET A 222 -7.52 -18.69 3.88
N LEU A 223 -7.60 -19.26 5.09
CA LEU A 223 -8.14 -20.60 5.29
C LEU A 223 -9.61 -20.71 4.89
N ALA A 224 -10.42 -19.68 5.17
CA ALA A 224 -11.83 -19.63 4.77
C ALA A 224 -11.99 -19.63 3.24
N ILE A 225 -11.13 -18.90 2.50
CA ILE A 225 -11.16 -18.89 1.04
C ILE A 225 -10.68 -20.23 0.48
N ILE A 226 -9.61 -20.82 1.01
CA ILE A 226 -9.15 -22.16 0.60
C ILE A 226 -10.25 -23.21 0.81
N ALA A 227 -11.00 -23.12 1.91
CA ALA A 227 -12.14 -24.01 2.17
C ALA A 227 -13.26 -23.91 1.11
N THR A 228 -13.31 -22.84 0.32
CA THR A 228 -14.25 -22.71 -0.82
C THR A 228 -13.77 -23.39 -2.11
N GLY A 229 -12.57 -23.99 -2.10
CA GLY A 229 -11.97 -24.71 -3.23
C GLY A 229 -10.99 -23.89 -4.08
N VAL A 230 -10.63 -22.67 -3.65
CA VAL A 230 -9.62 -21.82 -4.30
C VAL A 230 -8.22 -22.31 -3.92
N ASP A 231 -7.28 -22.29 -4.87
CA ASP A 231 -5.89 -22.67 -4.60
C ASP A 231 -5.22 -21.72 -3.58
N ASP A 232 -4.18 -22.23 -2.93
CA ASP A 232 -3.47 -21.55 -1.84
C ASP A 232 -2.83 -20.23 -2.29
N PHE A 233 -2.25 -20.18 -3.49
CA PHE A 233 -1.62 -18.98 -4.02
C PHE A 233 -2.65 -17.89 -4.35
N SER A 234 -3.76 -18.24 -5.01
CA SER A 234 -4.84 -17.29 -5.31
C SER A 234 -5.58 -16.85 -4.04
N ALA A 235 -5.74 -17.73 -3.05
CA ALA A 235 -6.30 -17.37 -1.75
C ALA A 235 -5.39 -16.37 -1.02
N PHE A 236 -4.08 -16.64 -0.96
CA PHE A 236 -3.10 -15.70 -0.44
C PHE A 236 -3.21 -14.35 -1.14
N ALA A 237 -3.12 -14.33 -2.48
CA ALA A 237 -3.10 -13.08 -3.24
C ALA A 237 -4.40 -12.28 -3.12
N SER A 238 -5.55 -12.93 -3.11
CA SER A 238 -6.85 -12.28 -2.94
C SER A 238 -7.04 -11.69 -1.55
N VAL A 239 -6.59 -12.37 -0.48
CA VAL A 239 -6.61 -11.80 0.87
C VAL A 239 -5.66 -10.62 0.99
N VAL A 240 -4.42 -10.73 0.48
CA VAL A 240 -3.47 -9.60 0.49
C VAL A 240 -4.05 -8.39 -0.25
N ALA A 241 -4.65 -8.62 -1.43
CA ALA A 241 -5.24 -7.56 -2.25
C ALA A 241 -6.41 -6.86 -1.56
N THR A 242 -7.26 -7.60 -0.84
CA THR A 242 -8.48 -7.07 -0.21
C THR A 242 -8.24 -6.52 1.18
N LEU A 243 -7.46 -7.21 2.01
CA LEU A 243 -7.17 -6.76 3.39
C LEU A 243 -6.34 -5.48 3.40
N ASN A 244 -5.45 -5.28 2.42
CA ASN A 244 -4.70 -4.04 2.28
C ASN A 244 -5.44 -2.96 1.50
N ASN A 245 -6.64 -3.23 0.96
CA ASN A 245 -7.36 -2.38 0.01
C ASN A 245 -6.50 -1.98 -1.21
N LEU A 246 -5.70 -2.92 -1.71
CA LEU A 246 -4.86 -2.74 -2.88
C LEU A 246 -5.68 -2.78 -4.17
N GLY A 247 -6.55 -3.79 -4.34
CA GLY A 247 -7.30 -4.01 -5.58
C GLY A 247 -6.79 -5.20 -6.38
N PRO A 248 -5.75 -5.07 -7.24
CA PRO A 248 -5.25 -6.16 -8.07
C PRO A 248 -4.67 -7.30 -7.22
N GLY A 249 -5.01 -8.53 -7.62
CA GLY A 249 -4.45 -9.75 -7.06
C GLY A 249 -3.46 -10.43 -8.00
N LEU A 250 -3.11 -11.68 -7.69
CA LEU A 250 -2.31 -12.57 -8.53
C LEU A 250 -3.01 -13.93 -8.62
N GLY A 251 -2.55 -14.79 -9.54
CA GLY A 251 -3.18 -16.09 -9.77
C GLY A 251 -4.53 -15.94 -10.45
N VAL A 252 -5.57 -16.64 -9.96
CA VAL A 252 -6.92 -16.63 -10.55
C VAL A 252 -7.56 -15.24 -10.56
N VAL A 253 -7.08 -14.33 -9.70
CA VAL A 253 -7.55 -12.94 -9.59
C VAL A 253 -6.58 -11.93 -10.19
N ALA A 254 -5.65 -12.37 -11.04
CA ALA A 254 -4.69 -11.48 -11.71
C ALA A 254 -5.39 -10.49 -12.66
N ASP A 255 -6.37 -10.98 -13.43
CA ASP A 255 -7.14 -10.15 -14.37
C ASP A 255 -8.32 -9.47 -13.66
N ASN A 256 -9.17 -10.26 -12.99
CA ASN A 256 -10.31 -9.76 -12.23
C ASN A 256 -10.85 -10.80 -11.23
N PHE A 257 -11.77 -10.37 -10.36
CA PHE A 257 -12.40 -11.23 -9.35
C PHE A 257 -13.68 -11.94 -9.85
N THR A 258 -13.99 -11.90 -11.15
CA THR A 258 -15.27 -12.45 -11.65
C THR A 258 -15.36 -13.96 -11.45
N SER A 259 -14.25 -14.66 -11.69
CA SER A 259 -14.06 -16.11 -11.53
C SER A 259 -14.12 -16.60 -10.08
N MET A 260 -14.08 -15.69 -9.10
CA MET A 260 -14.09 -16.03 -7.68
C MET A 260 -15.46 -16.57 -7.24
N ASN A 261 -15.45 -17.61 -6.42
CA ASN A 261 -16.66 -18.22 -5.84
C ASN A 261 -17.51 -17.15 -5.10
N PRO A 262 -18.85 -17.14 -5.25
CA PRO A 262 -19.74 -16.21 -4.53
C PRO A 262 -19.50 -16.15 -3.01
N VAL A 263 -19.21 -17.28 -2.36
CA VAL A 263 -18.92 -17.30 -0.91
C VAL A 263 -17.59 -16.60 -0.60
N ALA A 264 -16.56 -16.85 -1.42
CA ALA A 264 -15.27 -16.18 -1.29
C ALA A 264 -15.40 -14.66 -1.52
N LYS A 265 -16.26 -14.21 -2.44
CA LYS A 265 -16.54 -12.77 -2.64
C LYS A 265 -17.07 -12.10 -1.37
N TRP A 266 -17.95 -12.75 -0.60
CA TRP A 266 -18.41 -12.21 0.69
C TRP A 266 -17.30 -12.11 1.72
N ILE A 267 -16.41 -13.11 1.79
CA ILE A 267 -15.23 -13.07 2.67
C ILE A 267 -14.30 -11.90 2.26
N LEU A 268 -14.08 -11.72 0.96
CA LEU A 268 -13.29 -10.63 0.41
C LEU A 268 -13.90 -9.25 0.70
N ILE A 269 -15.23 -9.11 0.67
CA ILE A 269 -15.92 -7.88 1.10
C ILE A 269 -15.63 -7.59 2.58
N ALA A 270 -15.74 -8.60 3.44
CA ALA A 270 -15.42 -8.45 4.85
C ALA A 270 -13.94 -8.07 5.07
N ASN A 271 -13.01 -8.65 4.31
CA ASN A 271 -11.59 -8.29 4.37
C ASN A 271 -11.34 -6.81 4.05
N MET A 272 -11.99 -6.27 3.01
CA MET A 272 -11.87 -4.84 2.68
C MET A 272 -12.37 -3.95 3.82
N LEU A 273 -13.45 -4.35 4.50
CA LEU A 273 -13.94 -3.64 5.68
C LEU A 273 -12.93 -3.68 6.83
N PHE A 274 -12.33 -4.85 7.14
CA PHE A 274 -11.25 -4.98 8.12
C PHE A 274 -10.04 -4.11 7.78
N GLY A 275 -9.66 -4.06 6.51
CA GLY A 275 -8.59 -3.20 6.02
C GLY A 275 -8.90 -1.71 6.16
N ARG A 276 -10.14 -1.30 5.87
CA ARG A 276 -10.52 0.12 5.81
C ARG A 276 -10.82 0.73 7.17
N LEU A 277 -11.47 -0.02 8.05
CA LEU A 277 -11.89 0.46 9.37
C LEU A 277 -10.80 0.31 10.44
N GLU A 278 -9.65 -0.25 10.08
CA GLU A 278 -8.61 -0.73 11.00
C GLU A 278 -9.11 -1.89 11.86
N VAL A 279 -8.40 -3.02 11.81
CA VAL A 279 -8.82 -4.33 12.33
C VAL A 279 -9.45 -4.30 13.73
N PHE A 280 -8.93 -3.48 14.66
CA PHE A 280 -9.46 -3.40 16.02
C PHE A 280 -10.85 -2.79 16.14
N THR A 281 -11.19 -1.78 15.33
CA THR A 281 -12.51 -1.12 15.47
C THR A 281 -13.64 -2.11 15.19
N LEU A 282 -13.44 -3.00 14.21
CA LEU A 282 -14.37 -4.07 13.88
C LEU A 282 -14.29 -5.25 14.84
N LEU A 283 -13.08 -5.69 15.23
CA LEU A 283 -12.95 -6.82 16.16
C LEU A 283 -13.59 -6.54 17.52
N VAL A 284 -13.52 -5.29 18.00
CA VAL A 284 -14.14 -4.90 19.28
C VAL A 284 -15.65 -5.13 19.27
N LEU A 285 -16.34 -4.97 18.13
CA LEU A 285 -17.78 -5.25 18.01
C LEU A 285 -18.12 -6.72 18.24
N PHE A 286 -17.17 -7.64 18.11
CA PHE A 286 -17.38 -9.07 18.39
C PHE A 286 -17.02 -9.43 19.84
N THR A 287 -16.52 -8.49 20.64
CA THR A 287 -16.19 -8.74 22.04
C THR A 287 -17.40 -8.49 22.94
N PRO A 288 -17.72 -9.38 23.91
CA PRO A 288 -18.84 -9.18 24.83
C PRO A 288 -18.75 -7.88 25.63
N THR A 289 -17.53 -7.40 25.91
CA THR A 289 -17.28 -6.17 26.66
C THR A 289 -17.86 -4.94 25.98
N PHE A 290 -17.89 -4.89 24.64
CA PHE A 290 -18.47 -3.77 23.90
C PHE A 290 -20.00 -3.66 24.09
N TRP A 291 -20.68 -4.79 24.28
CA TRP A 291 -22.14 -4.86 24.40
C TRP A 291 -22.65 -4.85 25.83
N ARG A 292 -21.74 -4.89 26.81
CA ARG A 292 -22.08 -4.83 28.23
C ARG A 292 -21.87 -3.40 28.72
N GLU A 293 -22.81 -2.54 28.35
CA GLU A 293 -23.18 -1.31 29.07
C GLU A 293 -24.63 -1.43 29.54
#